data_AF-A0A7J4FI81-F1
#
_entry.id   AF-A0A7J4FI81-F1
#
_cell.length_a   1.000
_cell.length_b   1.000
_cell.length_c   1.000
_cell.angle_alpha   90.00
_cell.angle_beta   90.00
_cell.angle_gamma   90.00
#
_symmetry.space_group_name_H-M   'P 1'
#
loop_
_entity.id
_entity.type
_entity.pdbx_description
1 polymer ?
#
loop_
_entity_poly.entity_id
_entity_poly.type
_entity_poly.pdbx_seq_one_letter_code
_entity_poly.pdbx_strand_id
1 'polypeptide(L)'
;GKVKEKYEEAMKTYEQRDARARGLRDEEVDVFYGCTLCQSFAPTHVCVITPQRYSNCGAISWFDGRAAARVDPKGPVFMIEKGKCVDPFRGEFLGVNESVKSKSGGEITRVWLYTAFGYPHTSCGCFEGVAFYIPEVDGIGIVHRGFQGTAPNGLSFSTLADSTAGGRQVDGFHGISIEYMRSRKFLQADGGWDRIVWLPESLKERVKGFVSDDLLEKIPTEKQVTTIEGLKAFLEEKGHPVVERWKAMAEEEIEEKVEEKEAEELVPAQVSLMGSMVPEGIAFGAGGFRIVLKNVKIHAKKVRIKRREK
;
A
#
# COMPACT_ATOMS: atom_id res chain seq x y z
N GLY A 1 11.87 21.24 -35.68
CA GLY A 1 10.50 21.45 -36.20
C GLY A 1 9.65 22.10 -35.12
N LYS A 2 8.59 22.83 -35.48
CA LYS A 2 7.75 23.62 -34.55
C LYS A 2 7.26 22.83 -33.32
N VAL A 3 7.05 21.52 -33.47
CA VAL A 3 6.67 20.62 -32.36
C VAL A 3 7.76 20.55 -31.28
N LYS A 4 9.04 20.46 -31.66
CA LYS A 4 10.15 20.34 -30.70
C LYS A 4 10.29 21.62 -29.86
N GLU A 5 10.18 22.77 -30.50
CA GLU A 5 10.23 24.08 -29.82
C GLU A 5 9.06 24.25 -28.84
N LYS A 6 7.83 23.95 -29.28
CA LYS A 6 6.64 24.01 -28.42
C LYS A 6 6.68 22.99 -27.29
N TYR A 7 7.31 21.83 -27.52
CA TYR A 7 7.53 20.83 -26.48
C TYR A 7 8.46 21.36 -25.38
N GLU A 8 9.58 21.97 -25.74
CA GLU A 8 10.52 22.55 -24.77
C GLU A 8 9.86 23.68 -23.94
N GLU A 9 9.08 24.54 -24.59
CA GLU A 9 8.28 25.59 -23.93
C GLU A 9 7.26 25.00 -22.94
N ALA A 10 6.53 23.96 -23.34
CA ALA A 10 5.56 23.27 -22.50
C ALA A 10 6.23 22.61 -21.28
N MET A 11 7.35 21.89 -21.48
CA MET A 11 8.08 21.22 -20.41
C MET A 11 8.59 22.22 -19.36
N LYS A 12 9.09 23.39 -19.79
CA LYS A 12 9.51 24.45 -18.87
C LYS A 12 8.34 24.98 -18.04
N THR A 13 7.17 25.14 -18.65
CA THR A 13 5.96 25.60 -17.97
C THR A 13 5.47 24.57 -16.95
N TYR A 14 5.50 23.28 -17.31
CA TYR A 14 5.11 22.19 -16.41
C TYR A 14 6.03 22.13 -15.19
N GLU A 15 7.34 22.15 -15.40
CA GLU A 15 8.30 22.10 -14.30
C GLU A 15 8.18 23.31 -13.36
N GLN A 16 7.92 24.52 -13.88
CA GLN A 16 7.66 25.70 -13.04
C GLN A 16 6.41 25.54 -12.16
N ARG A 17 5.35 24.92 -12.69
CA ARG A 17 4.11 24.66 -11.93
C ARG A 17 4.35 23.61 -10.86
N ASP A 18 4.99 22.51 -11.22
CA ASP A 18 5.22 21.38 -10.29
C ASP A 18 6.22 21.74 -9.21
N ALA A 19 7.30 22.45 -9.54
CA ALA A 19 8.28 22.92 -8.55
C ALA A 19 7.65 23.79 -7.45
N ARG A 20 6.60 24.57 -7.77
CA ARG A 20 5.86 25.35 -6.78
C ARG A 20 5.11 24.45 -5.78
N ALA A 21 4.55 23.34 -6.24
CA ALA A 21 3.83 22.41 -5.39
C ALA A 21 4.76 21.66 -4.42
N ARG A 22 5.99 21.34 -4.85
CA ARG A 22 6.97 20.59 -4.05
C ARG A 22 7.42 21.29 -2.76
N GLY A 23 7.30 22.62 -2.68
CA GLY A 23 7.73 23.40 -1.51
C GLY A 23 6.75 23.40 -0.34
N LEU A 24 5.50 22.96 -0.55
CA LEU A 24 4.44 23.03 0.46
C LEU A 24 4.27 21.67 1.16
N ARG A 25 4.22 21.68 2.49
CA ARG A 25 4.05 20.46 3.30
C ARG A 25 2.61 20.25 3.70
N ASP A 26 2.25 18.99 3.95
CA ASP A 26 0.89 18.65 4.37
C ASP A 26 0.54 19.24 5.74
N GLU A 27 1.54 19.45 6.59
CA GLU A 27 1.41 20.07 7.90
C GLU A 27 1.20 21.59 7.85
N GLU A 28 1.48 22.24 6.71
CA GLU A 28 1.39 23.70 6.53
C GLU A 28 0.02 24.15 5.97
N VAL A 29 -0.89 23.21 5.74
CA VAL A 29 -2.24 23.48 5.22
C VAL A 29 -3.31 22.88 6.12
N ASP A 30 -4.44 23.57 6.22
CA ASP A 30 -5.61 23.11 7.00
C ASP A 30 -6.61 22.30 6.15
N VAL A 31 -6.46 22.36 4.83
CA VAL A 31 -7.38 21.75 3.87
C VAL A 31 -6.63 20.92 2.84
N PHE A 32 -7.26 19.82 2.44
CA PHE A 32 -6.91 19.03 1.26
C PHE A 32 -7.99 19.19 0.19
N TYR A 33 -7.79 18.51 -0.94
CA TYR A 33 -8.77 18.50 -2.03
C TYR A 33 -9.15 17.07 -2.41
N GLY A 34 -10.42 16.88 -2.70
CA GLY A 34 -10.97 15.65 -3.25
C GLY A 34 -11.26 15.79 -4.73
N CYS A 35 -11.23 14.68 -5.47
CA CYS A 35 -11.69 14.63 -6.85
C CYS A 35 -12.50 13.36 -7.10
N THR A 36 -13.69 13.51 -7.68
CA THR A 36 -14.60 12.42 -8.07
C THR A 36 -14.79 12.30 -9.58
N LEU A 37 -13.98 13.00 -10.38
CA LEU A 37 -14.12 13.03 -11.84
C LEU A 37 -14.07 11.63 -12.48
N CYS A 38 -13.30 10.72 -11.90
CA CYS A 38 -13.14 9.36 -12.40
C CYS A 38 -14.24 8.37 -11.93
N GLN A 39 -15.27 8.83 -11.21
CA GLN A 39 -16.36 7.96 -10.77
C GLN A 39 -17.24 7.45 -11.91
N SER A 40 -17.11 8.01 -13.11
CA SER A 40 -17.76 7.47 -14.32
C SER A 40 -17.32 6.04 -14.66
N PHE A 41 -16.14 5.61 -14.23
CA PHE A 41 -15.62 4.24 -14.45
C PHE A 41 -15.10 3.56 -13.18
N ALA A 42 -14.92 4.29 -12.07
CA ALA A 42 -14.60 3.74 -10.76
C ALA A 42 -15.53 4.37 -9.69
N PRO A 43 -16.79 3.93 -9.55
CA PRO A 43 -17.83 4.64 -8.80
C PRO A 43 -17.50 4.91 -7.32
N THR A 44 -16.72 4.05 -6.70
CA THR A 44 -16.31 4.14 -5.29
C THR A 44 -14.99 4.91 -5.11
N HIS A 45 -14.33 5.30 -6.18
CA HIS A 45 -13.06 6.03 -6.10
C HIS A 45 -13.27 7.48 -5.69
N VAL A 46 -12.42 7.95 -4.78
CA VAL A 46 -12.30 9.35 -4.40
C VAL A 46 -10.81 9.66 -4.32
N CYS A 47 -10.32 10.50 -5.22
CA CYS A 47 -8.92 10.93 -5.17
C CYS A 47 -8.75 11.96 -4.05
N VAL A 48 -7.77 11.79 -3.17
CA VAL A 48 -7.43 12.75 -2.11
C VAL A 48 -6.07 13.35 -2.45
N ILE A 49 -6.02 14.66 -2.52
CA ILE A 49 -4.91 15.45 -3.05
C ILE A 49 -4.41 16.35 -1.94
N THR A 50 -3.14 16.18 -1.60
CA THR A 50 -2.42 16.96 -0.58
C THR A 50 -1.24 17.68 -1.23
N PRO A 51 -0.61 18.65 -0.56
CA PRO A 51 0.64 19.24 -1.04
C PRO A 51 1.71 18.20 -1.40
N GLN A 52 1.83 17.13 -0.61
CA GLN A 52 2.85 16.08 -0.79
C GLN A 52 2.29 14.79 -1.42
N ARG A 53 1.06 14.80 -1.92
CA ARG A 53 0.44 13.69 -2.66
C ARG A 53 -0.45 14.21 -3.77
N TYR A 54 0.11 14.22 -4.97
CA TYR A 54 -0.63 14.52 -6.20
C TYR A 54 -1.77 13.53 -6.44
N SER A 55 -2.73 13.92 -7.26
CA SER A 55 -3.71 12.98 -7.78
C SER A 55 -3.03 11.81 -8.49
N ASN A 56 -3.68 10.65 -8.51
CA ASN A 56 -3.09 9.45 -9.13
C ASN A 56 -2.78 9.67 -10.63
N CYS A 57 -3.54 10.54 -11.32
CA CYS A 57 -3.30 10.88 -12.73
C CYS A 57 -2.13 11.84 -12.98
N GLY A 58 -1.56 12.44 -11.93
CA GLY A 58 -0.47 13.42 -12.03
C GLY A 58 -0.90 14.81 -12.50
N ALA A 59 -2.14 14.99 -12.94
CA ALA A 59 -2.61 16.24 -13.55
C ALA A 59 -3.25 17.24 -12.59
N ILE A 60 -3.43 16.89 -11.30
CA ILE A 60 -4.05 17.77 -10.31
C ILE A 60 -3.16 17.83 -9.07
N SER A 61 -2.44 18.95 -8.93
CA SER A 61 -1.74 19.31 -7.70
C SER A 61 -2.71 19.86 -6.66
N TRP A 62 -2.22 20.09 -5.43
CA TRP A 62 -3.00 20.80 -4.40
C TRP A 62 -3.42 22.21 -4.85
N PHE A 63 -2.56 22.93 -5.59
CA PHE A 63 -2.87 24.26 -6.11
C PHE A 63 -3.94 24.21 -7.21
N ASP A 64 -3.90 23.20 -8.07
CA ASP A 64 -4.94 22.99 -9.08
C ASP A 64 -6.26 22.62 -8.41
N GLY A 65 -6.23 21.79 -7.35
CA GLY A 65 -7.39 21.46 -6.53
C GLY A 65 -8.04 22.70 -5.93
N ARG A 66 -7.23 23.59 -5.35
CA ARG A 66 -7.66 24.89 -4.82
C ARG A 66 -8.28 25.78 -5.87
N ALA A 67 -7.66 25.87 -7.05
CA ALA A 67 -8.17 26.68 -8.14
C ALA A 67 -9.50 26.12 -8.67
N ALA A 68 -9.56 24.82 -8.95
CA ALA A 68 -10.75 24.13 -9.47
C ALA A 68 -11.95 24.25 -8.53
N ALA A 69 -11.77 23.98 -7.22
CA ALA A 69 -12.85 24.09 -6.23
C ALA A 69 -13.36 25.53 -6.03
N ARG A 70 -12.54 26.55 -6.35
CA ARG A 70 -12.98 27.96 -6.33
C ARG A 70 -13.72 28.35 -7.60
N VAL A 71 -13.26 27.86 -8.76
CA VAL A 71 -13.86 28.16 -10.05
C VAL A 71 -15.24 27.51 -10.17
N ASP A 72 -15.36 26.25 -9.76
CA ASP A 72 -16.64 25.53 -9.74
C ASP A 72 -16.84 24.84 -8.38
N PRO A 73 -17.45 25.53 -7.40
CA PRO A 73 -17.71 24.97 -6.06
C PRO A 73 -18.65 23.75 -6.05
N LYS A 74 -19.39 23.51 -7.14
CA LYS A 74 -20.28 22.34 -7.30
C LYS A 74 -19.68 21.27 -8.20
N GLY A 75 -18.46 21.49 -8.67
CA GLY A 75 -17.74 20.60 -9.56
C GLY A 75 -17.25 19.31 -8.90
N PRO A 76 -16.56 18.46 -9.68
CA PRO A 76 -16.05 17.18 -9.20
C PRO A 76 -14.82 17.33 -8.29
N VAL A 77 -14.19 18.51 -8.25
CA VAL A 77 -13.06 18.82 -7.37
C VAL A 77 -13.56 19.69 -6.23
N PHE A 78 -13.34 19.25 -5.00
CA PHE A 78 -13.94 19.86 -3.81
C PHE A 78 -12.94 19.96 -2.67
N MET A 79 -13.19 20.89 -1.75
CA MET A 79 -12.37 21.05 -0.55
C MET A 79 -12.68 19.96 0.47
N ILE A 80 -11.65 19.47 1.15
CA ILE A 80 -11.75 18.56 2.29
C ILE A 80 -11.11 19.25 3.49
N GLU A 81 -11.88 19.50 4.54
CA GLU A 81 -11.31 19.88 5.82
C GLU A 81 -10.55 18.68 6.40
N LYS A 82 -9.30 18.87 6.83
CA LYS A 82 -8.50 17.75 7.37
C LYS A 82 -9.15 17.13 8.61
N GLY A 83 -9.73 17.97 9.47
CA GLY A 83 -10.18 17.54 10.79
C GLY A 83 -9.01 17.02 11.65
N LYS A 84 -9.29 16.13 12.60
CA LYS A 84 -8.27 15.56 13.48
C LYS A 84 -7.33 14.62 12.71
N CYS A 85 -6.03 14.83 12.83
CA CYS A 85 -5.02 13.86 12.42
C CYS A 85 -4.99 12.69 13.41
N VAL A 86 -5.23 11.47 12.92
CA VAL A 86 -5.25 10.23 13.72
C VAL A 86 -3.89 9.55 13.68
N ASP A 87 -3.29 9.49 12.49
CA ASP A 87 -2.00 8.86 12.25
C ASP A 87 -1.20 9.73 11.25
N PRO A 88 -0.24 10.55 11.70
CA PRO A 88 0.51 11.43 10.82
C PRO A 88 1.48 10.67 9.90
N PHE A 89 1.87 9.45 10.27
CA PHE A 89 2.82 8.64 9.51
C PHE A 89 2.12 7.92 8.36
N ARG A 90 0.96 7.31 8.60
CA ARG A 90 0.13 6.72 7.54
C ARG A 90 -0.69 7.76 6.79
N GLY A 91 -0.84 8.97 7.34
CA GLY A 91 -1.61 10.05 6.75
C GLY A 91 -3.11 9.85 6.93
N GLU A 92 -3.54 9.49 8.13
CA GLU A 92 -4.96 9.33 8.46
C GLU A 92 -5.52 10.60 9.10
N PHE A 93 -6.63 11.07 8.54
CA PHE A 93 -7.34 12.26 8.98
C PHE A 93 -8.85 12.00 9.03
N LEU A 94 -9.51 12.36 10.13
CA LEU A 94 -10.94 12.08 10.29
C LEU A 94 -11.80 12.78 9.23
N GLY A 95 -11.50 14.04 8.89
CA GLY A 95 -12.25 14.76 7.86
C GLY A 95 -12.06 14.18 6.46
N VAL A 96 -10.87 13.61 6.18
CA VAL A 96 -10.62 12.84 4.95
C VAL A 96 -11.47 11.57 4.93
N ASN A 97 -11.48 10.79 6.03
CA ASN A 97 -12.28 9.56 6.12
C ASN A 97 -13.77 9.86 5.93
N GLU A 98 -14.30 10.91 6.58
CA GLU A 98 -15.69 11.33 6.43
C GLU A 98 -16.02 11.75 5.00
N SER A 99 -15.17 12.57 4.39
CA SER A 99 -15.36 13.01 3.02
C SER A 99 -15.31 11.86 2.01
N VAL A 100 -14.34 10.95 2.16
CA VAL A 100 -14.21 9.78 1.27
C VAL A 100 -15.43 8.88 1.43
N LYS A 101 -15.85 8.56 2.66
CA LYS A 101 -17.03 7.76 2.94
C LYS A 101 -18.29 8.33 2.31
N SER A 102 -18.52 9.63 2.46
CA SER A 102 -19.66 10.30 1.84
C SER A 102 -19.62 10.20 0.31
N LYS A 103 -18.46 10.48 -0.29
CA LYS A 103 -18.30 10.58 -1.75
C LYS A 103 -18.17 9.22 -2.45
N SER A 104 -17.80 8.17 -1.74
CA SER A 104 -17.72 6.80 -2.27
C SER A 104 -19.02 6.01 -2.11
N GLY A 105 -20.12 6.63 -1.69
CA GLY A 105 -21.37 5.94 -1.38
C GLY A 105 -21.32 5.05 -0.13
N GLY A 106 -20.36 5.27 0.77
CA GLY A 106 -20.17 4.51 2.00
C GLY A 106 -19.22 3.33 1.91
N GLU A 107 -18.80 2.93 0.69
CA GLU A 107 -17.94 1.76 0.46
C GLU A 107 -16.54 1.90 1.08
N ILE A 108 -15.92 3.09 0.96
CA ILE A 108 -14.60 3.36 1.50
C ILE A 108 -14.76 4.18 2.78
N THR A 109 -14.52 3.56 3.93
CA THR A 109 -14.77 4.20 5.23
C THR A 109 -13.51 4.78 5.89
N ARG A 110 -12.33 4.36 5.43
CA ARG A 110 -11.03 4.74 5.99
C ARG A 110 -9.97 4.78 4.91
N VAL A 111 -9.09 5.78 4.96
CA VAL A 111 -7.96 5.92 4.03
C VAL A 111 -6.70 6.32 4.77
N TRP A 112 -5.61 5.64 4.44
CA TRP A 112 -4.25 5.99 4.77
C TRP A 112 -3.54 6.52 3.53
N LEU A 113 -3.11 7.78 3.58
CA LEU A 113 -2.59 8.49 2.43
C LEU A 113 -1.15 8.13 2.06
N TYR A 114 -0.38 7.41 2.86
CA TYR A 114 1.05 7.16 2.57
C TYR A 114 1.45 5.69 2.65
N THR A 115 0.54 4.79 2.28
CA THR A 115 0.74 3.34 2.27
C THR A 115 0.00 2.67 1.10
N ALA A 116 0.49 1.51 0.69
CA ALA A 116 -0.13 0.56 -0.22
C ALA A 116 -0.82 -0.60 0.53
N PHE A 117 -0.85 -0.61 1.87
CA PHE A 117 -1.37 -1.71 2.68
C PHE A 117 -2.40 -1.28 3.74
N GLY A 118 -3.30 -2.19 4.09
CA GLY A 118 -4.35 -2.01 5.09
C GLY A 118 -5.52 -1.18 4.57
N TYR A 119 -5.36 0.15 4.57
CA TYR A 119 -6.37 1.09 4.08
C TYR A 119 -5.82 1.99 2.99
N PRO A 120 -5.20 1.45 1.93
CA PRO A 120 -4.58 2.26 0.89
C PRO A 120 -5.62 3.17 0.24
N HIS A 121 -5.16 4.31 -0.25
CA HIS A 121 -5.98 5.19 -1.07
C HIS A 121 -6.37 4.47 -2.37
N THR A 122 -7.66 4.48 -2.74
CA THR A 122 -8.13 3.71 -3.90
C THR A 122 -7.59 4.25 -5.21
N SER A 123 -7.60 3.42 -6.26
CA SER A 123 -7.18 3.82 -7.60
C SER A 123 -8.32 3.70 -8.60
N CYS A 124 -8.46 4.70 -9.47
CA CYS A 124 -9.43 4.67 -10.56
C CYS A 124 -8.92 3.85 -11.73
N GLY A 125 -8.09 4.45 -12.60
CA GLY A 125 -7.60 3.83 -13.83
C GLY A 125 -6.79 4.76 -14.72
N CYS A 126 -6.71 6.05 -14.40
CA CYS A 126 -5.90 7.03 -15.12
C CYS A 126 -4.52 7.27 -14.50
N PHE A 127 -4.08 6.42 -13.57
CA PHE A 127 -2.76 6.55 -12.93
C PHE A 127 -1.61 6.45 -13.92
N GLU A 128 -0.53 7.18 -13.65
CA GLU A 128 0.68 7.16 -14.50
C GLU A 128 1.54 5.92 -14.27
N GLY A 129 1.46 5.32 -13.07
CA GLY A 129 2.14 4.08 -12.74
C GLY A 129 1.42 3.27 -11.66
N VAL A 130 1.87 2.04 -11.49
CA VAL A 130 1.42 1.10 -10.45
C VAL A 130 2.62 0.73 -9.60
N ALA A 131 2.52 0.98 -8.30
CA ALA A 131 3.36 0.33 -7.29
C ALA A 131 2.71 -1.01 -6.93
N PHE A 132 3.45 -2.10 -7.06
CA PHE A 132 2.97 -3.46 -6.79
C PHE A 132 3.94 -4.19 -5.88
N TYR A 133 3.41 -4.93 -4.92
CA TYR A 133 4.18 -5.70 -3.95
C TYR A 133 4.70 -7.01 -4.57
N ILE A 134 5.94 -7.36 -4.26
CA ILE A 134 6.65 -8.57 -4.67
C ILE A 134 7.01 -9.34 -3.39
N PRO A 135 6.19 -10.32 -2.98
CA PRO A 135 6.36 -11.03 -1.71
C PRO A 135 7.72 -11.70 -1.54
N GLU A 136 8.27 -12.27 -2.61
CA GLU A 136 9.50 -13.07 -2.60
C GLU A 136 10.75 -12.27 -2.22
N VAL A 137 10.66 -10.94 -2.29
CA VAL A 137 11.74 -9.99 -1.96
C VAL A 137 11.29 -8.92 -0.97
N ASP A 138 10.12 -9.09 -0.30
CA ASP A 138 9.48 -8.09 0.58
C ASP A 138 9.53 -6.64 0.04
N GLY A 139 9.40 -6.52 -1.28
CA GLY A 139 9.71 -5.29 -2.02
C GLY A 139 8.53 -4.77 -2.81
N ILE A 140 8.63 -3.52 -3.27
CA ILE A 140 7.64 -2.89 -4.14
C ILE A 140 8.29 -2.64 -5.50
N GLY A 141 7.76 -3.24 -6.55
CA GLY A 141 8.09 -2.89 -7.92
C GLY A 141 7.22 -1.73 -8.41
N ILE A 142 7.70 -0.97 -9.40
CA ILE A 142 6.92 0.08 -10.04
C ILE A 142 6.94 -0.10 -11.56
N VAL A 143 5.78 -0.05 -12.21
CA VAL A 143 5.66 0.01 -13.67
C VAL A 143 4.86 1.25 -14.06
N HIS A 144 5.34 2.01 -15.04
CA HIS A 144 4.60 3.15 -15.60
C HIS A 144 3.82 2.76 -16.86
N ARG A 145 2.76 3.50 -17.14
CA ARG A 145 1.80 3.24 -18.23
C ARG A 145 2.43 3.15 -19.62
N GLY A 146 3.54 3.85 -19.87
CA GLY A 146 4.22 3.82 -21.16
C GLY A 146 5.13 2.62 -21.37
N PHE A 147 5.43 1.85 -20.32
CA PHE A 147 6.33 0.71 -20.39
C PHE A 147 5.70 -0.46 -21.17
N GLN A 148 6.41 -0.96 -22.18
CA GLN A 148 5.94 -2.04 -23.07
C GLN A 148 6.43 -3.44 -22.67
N GLY A 149 7.28 -3.54 -21.65
CA GLY A 149 7.81 -4.82 -21.17
C GLY A 149 6.99 -5.42 -20.03
N THR A 150 7.54 -6.47 -19.42
CA THR A 150 7.03 -7.09 -18.20
C THR A 150 7.93 -6.79 -17.02
N ALA A 151 7.34 -6.70 -15.83
CA ALA A 151 8.07 -6.68 -14.57
C ALA A 151 8.70 -8.06 -14.26
N PRO A 152 9.58 -8.17 -13.25
CA PRO A 152 10.24 -9.43 -12.89
C PRO A 152 9.28 -10.57 -12.51
N ASN A 153 8.07 -10.25 -12.06
CA ASN A 153 7.00 -11.21 -11.81
C ASN A 153 6.24 -11.65 -13.09
N GLY A 154 6.71 -11.26 -14.27
CA GLY A 154 6.12 -11.57 -15.57
C GLY A 154 4.88 -10.75 -15.93
N LEU A 155 4.44 -9.81 -15.08
CA LEU A 155 3.23 -9.04 -15.33
C LEU A 155 3.49 -7.78 -16.15
N SER A 156 2.61 -7.51 -17.12
CA SER A 156 2.59 -6.26 -17.88
C SER A 156 1.93 -5.13 -17.07
N PHE A 157 2.09 -3.87 -17.51
CA PHE A 157 1.35 -2.74 -16.93
C PHE A 157 -0.17 -2.98 -16.93
N SER A 158 -0.73 -3.48 -18.04
CA SER A 158 -2.18 -3.69 -18.16
C SER A 158 -2.70 -4.69 -17.11
N THR A 159 -1.98 -5.80 -16.92
CA THR A 159 -2.36 -6.82 -15.93
C THR A 159 -2.28 -6.29 -14.49
N LEU A 160 -1.25 -5.50 -14.19
CA LEU A 160 -1.12 -4.84 -12.89
C LEU A 160 -2.20 -3.77 -12.69
N ALA A 161 -2.53 -3.02 -13.74
CA ALA A 161 -3.56 -1.99 -13.72
C ALA A 161 -4.94 -2.59 -13.44
N ASP A 162 -5.28 -3.74 -14.03
CA ASP A 162 -6.55 -4.45 -13.78
C ASP A 162 -6.70 -4.84 -12.30
N SER A 163 -5.61 -5.24 -11.65
CA SER A 163 -5.60 -5.57 -10.23
C SER A 163 -5.75 -4.34 -9.32
N THR A 164 -5.21 -3.20 -9.76
CA THR A 164 -5.12 -1.95 -8.99
C THR A 164 -6.37 -1.06 -9.13
N ALA A 165 -6.99 -1.07 -10.30
CA ALA A 165 -8.08 -0.17 -10.69
C ALA A 165 -9.44 -0.53 -10.06
N GLY A 166 -10.42 0.35 -10.29
CA GLY A 166 -11.84 0.10 -9.98
C GLY A 166 -12.32 0.66 -8.65
N GLY A 167 -11.56 1.55 -8.00
CA GLY A 167 -12.00 2.23 -6.78
C GLY A 167 -12.03 1.32 -5.55
N ARG A 168 -11.23 0.25 -5.55
CA ARG A 168 -11.11 -0.71 -4.45
C ARG A 168 -9.84 -0.44 -3.65
N GLN A 169 -9.82 -0.90 -2.40
CA GLN A 169 -8.60 -0.98 -1.59
C GLN A 169 -8.02 -2.38 -1.78
N VAL A 170 -6.83 -2.46 -2.38
CA VAL A 170 -6.17 -3.72 -2.70
C VAL A 170 -4.76 -3.64 -2.11
N ASP A 171 -4.49 -4.51 -1.15
CA ASP A 171 -3.20 -4.52 -0.48
C ASP A 171 -2.08 -4.86 -1.45
N GLY A 172 -1.03 -4.05 -1.40
CA GLY A 172 0.14 -4.21 -2.24
C GLY A 172 -0.07 -3.80 -3.70
N PHE A 173 -1.21 -3.22 -4.08
CA PHE A 173 -1.44 -2.71 -5.44
C PHE A 173 -1.95 -1.28 -5.38
N HIS A 174 -1.11 -0.32 -5.79
CA HIS A 174 -1.38 1.09 -5.57
C HIS A 174 -1.06 1.94 -6.80
N GLY A 175 -2.06 2.65 -7.31
CA GLY A 175 -1.91 3.57 -8.44
C GLY A 175 -1.26 4.88 -7.99
N ILE A 176 -0.24 5.31 -8.72
CA ILE A 176 0.59 6.46 -8.39
C ILE A 176 0.76 7.41 -9.58
N SER A 177 1.05 8.66 -9.27
CA SER A 177 1.58 9.63 -10.22
C SER A 177 3.09 9.79 -10.05
N ILE A 178 3.75 10.28 -11.09
CA ILE A 178 5.20 10.41 -11.09
C ILE A 178 5.65 11.57 -10.22
N GLU A 179 4.84 12.63 -10.09
CA GLU A 179 5.10 13.68 -9.09
C GLU A 179 4.96 13.16 -7.65
N TYR A 180 4.06 12.22 -7.36
CA TYR A 180 3.99 11.63 -6.02
C TYR A 180 5.27 10.86 -5.67
N MET A 181 5.93 10.22 -6.63
CA MET A 181 7.22 9.55 -6.42
C MET A 181 8.34 10.51 -5.98
N ARG A 182 8.22 11.81 -6.28
CA ARG A 182 9.17 12.86 -5.87
C ARG A 182 8.92 13.38 -4.45
N SER A 183 7.83 12.93 -3.82
CA SER A 183 7.45 13.34 -2.48
C SER A 183 8.27 12.65 -1.39
N ARG A 184 8.59 13.37 -0.31
CA ARG A 184 9.13 12.77 0.92
C ARG A 184 8.14 11.85 1.63
N LYS A 185 6.85 12.00 1.35
CA LYS A 185 5.77 11.17 1.90
C LYS A 185 5.48 9.95 1.02
N PHE A 186 6.22 9.75 -0.07
CA PHE A 186 6.00 8.66 -1.02
C PHE A 186 6.08 7.31 -0.30
N LEU A 187 4.93 6.64 -0.16
CA LEU A 187 4.76 5.33 0.50
C LEU A 187 5.54 5.21 1.83
N GLN A 188 5.69 6.31 2.57
CA GLN A 188 6.60 6.35 3.72
C GLN A 188 6.23 5.33 4.80
N ALA A 189 4.94 5.01 4.95
CA ALA A 189 4.49 4.04 5.93
C ALA A 189 4.89 2.60 5.57
N ASP A 190 5.32 2.39 4.33
CA ASP A 190 5.82 1.12 3.83
C ASP A 190 7.36 1.10 3.71
N GLY A 191 8.05 2.15 4.17
CA GLY A 191 9.50 2.32 4.00
C GLY A 191 9.90 3.20 2.81
N GLY A 192 8.92 3.74 2.07
CA GLY A 192 9.16 4.65 0.96
C GLY A 192 10.12 4.11 -0.09
N TRP A 193 11.10 4.92 -0.49
CA TRP A 193 12.06 4.54 -1.53
C TRP A 193 12.95 3.35 -1.14
N ASP A 194 13.18 3.11 0.15
CA ASP A 194 14.02 2.00 0.63
C ASP A 194 13.37 0.62 0.41
N ARG A 195 12.06 0.59 0.11
CA ARG A 195 11.33 -0.64 -0.24
C ARG A 195 11.04 -0.75 -1.74
N ILE A 196 11.45 0.23 -2.56
CA ILE A 196 11.30 0.13 -4.01
C ILE A 196 12.43 -0.72 -4.56
N VAL A 197 12.11 -1.88 -5.14
CA VAL A 197 13.12 -2.87 -5.52
C VAL A 197 13.32 -3.00 -7.02
N TRP A 198 12.41 -2.45 -7.84
CA TRP A 198 12.55 -2.53 -9.29
C TRP A 198 11.73 -1.43 -9.98
N LEU A 199 12.27 -0.85 -11.05
CA LEU A 199 11.54 0.11 -11.90
C LEU A 199 12.16 0.22 -13.30
N PRO A 200 11.37 0.54 -14.35
CA PRO A 200 11.88 0.72 -15.70
C PRO A 200 12.92 1.84 -15.78
N GLU A 201 13.94 1.70 -16.64
CA GLU A 201 15.00 2.71 -16.81
C GLU A 201 14.42 4.09 -17.14
N SER A 202 13.43 4.13 -18.04
CA SER A 202 12.71 5.36 -18.39
C SER A 202 12.06 6.06 -17.18
N LEU A 203 11.65 5.32 -16.15
CA LEU A 203 11.12 5.89 -14.91
C LEU A 203 12.26 6.30 -13.96
N LYS A 204 13.34 5.52 -13.92
CA LYS A 204 14.55 5.81 -13.14
C LYS A 204 15.12 7.18 -13.46
N GLU A 205 15.23 7.48 -14.76
CA GLU A 205 15.72 8.77 -15.22
C GLU A 205 14.79 9.94 -14.84
N ARG A 206 13.47 9.71 -14.76
CA ARG A 206 12.49 10.75 -14.40
C ARG A 206 12.51 11.13 -12.91
N VAL A 207 12.98 10.25 -12.05
CA VAL A 207 13.05 10.48 -10.59
C VAL A 207 14.44 10.85 -10.10
N LYS A 208 15.44 10.79 -10.99
CA LYS A 208 16.81 11.21 -10.72
C LYS A 208 16.86 12.66 -10.22
N GLY A 209 17.71 12.91 -9.24
CA GLY A 209 17.82 14.20 -8.56
C GLY A 209 16.79 14.44 -7.44
N PHE A 210 15.73 13.63 -7.35
CA PHE A 210 14.81 13.63 -6.20
C PHE A 210 15.07 12.47 -5.25
N VAL A 211 15.50 11.33 -5.80
CA VAL A 211 15.96 10.16 -5.05
C VAL A 211 17.49 10.18 -5.06
N SER A 212 18.11 9.75 -3.96
CA SER A 212 19.58 9.65 -3.88
C SER A 212 20.12 8.70 -4.95
N ASP A 213 21.17 9.12 -5.64
CA ASP A 213 21.81 8.31 -6.69
C ASP A 213 22.30 6.95 -6.16
N ASP A 214 22.85 6.90 -4.94
CA ASP A 214 23.27 5.64 -4.28
C ASP A 214 22.12 4.62 -4.17
N LEU A 215 20.93 5.08 -3.78
CA LEU A 215 19.76 4.20 -3.70
C LEU A 215 19.30 3.77 -5.09
N LEU A 216 19.26 4.69 -6.05
CA LEU A 216 18.89 4.36 -7.43
C LEU A 216 19.84 3.32 -8.03
N GLU A 217 21.14 3.38 -7.78
CA GLU A 217 22.10 2.38 -8.26
C GLU A 217 21.81 0.96 -7.75
N LYS A 218 21.22 0.85 -6.56
CA LYS A 218 20.81 -0.42 -5.94
C LYS A 218 19.49 -0.96 -6.46
N ILE A 219 18.75 -0.19 -7.26
CA ILE A 219 17.46 -0.58 -7.84
C ILE A 219 17.64 -0.98 -9.32
N PRO A 220 17.51 -2.27 -9.68
CA PRO A 220 17.65 -2.72 -11.05
C PRO A 220 16.49 -2.27 -11.95
N THR A 221 16.77 -2.28 -13.25
CA THR A 221 15.81 -2.01 -14.32
C THR A 221 15.54 -3.26 -15.17
N GLU A 222 14.66 -3.14 -16.17
CA GLU A 222 14.37 -4.18 -17.16
C GLU A 222 15.59 -4.63 -17.97
N LYS A 223 16.66 -3.81 -18.02
CA LYS A 223 17.90 -4.16 -18.72
C LYS A 223 18.84 -5.03 -17.90
N GLN A 224 18.66 -5.05 -16.59
CA GLN A 224 19.54 -5.74 -15.64
C GLN A 224 18.89 -7.01 -15.09
N VAL A 225 17.58 -6.95 -14.82
CA VAL A 225 16.82 -8.03 -14.18
C VAL A 225 15.44 -8.17 -14.82
N THR A 226 15.09 -9.41 -15.16
CA THR A 226 13.79 -9.77 -15.75
C THR A 226 13.06 -10.89 -15.02
N THR A 227 13.64 -11.49 -13.98
CA THR A 227 13.01 -12.54 -13.16
C THR A 227 13.13 -12.25 -11.66
N ILE A 228 12.28 -12.87 -10.85
CA ILE A 228 12.29 -12.71 -9.39
C ILE A 228 13.60 -13.23 -8.77
N GLU A 229 14.12 -14.35 -9.27
CA GLU A 229 15.38 -14.93 -8.78
C GLU A 229 16.55 -14.00 -9.05
N GLY A 230 16.61 -13.43 -10.28
CA GLY A 230 17.61 -12.43 -10.64
C GLY A 230 17.47 -11.14 -9.83
N LEU A 231 16.23 -10.75 -9.50
CA LEU A 231 15.95 -9.60 -8.65
C LEU A 231 16.52 -9.79 -7.26
N LYS A 232 16.22 -10.93 -6.62
CA LYS A 232 16.72 -11.24 -5.28
C LYS A 232 18.25 -11.21 -5.23
N ALA A 233 18.91 -11.89 -6.16
CA ALA A 233 20.37 -11.93 -6.23
C ALA A 233 21.00 -10.55 -6.44
N PHE A 234 20.41 -9.71 -7.29
CA PHE A 234 20.90 -8.34 -7.53
C PHE A 234 20.79 -7.48 -6.27
N LEU A 235 19.66 -7.55 -5.55
CA LEU A 235 19.43 -6.77 -4.34
C LEU A 235 20.41 -7.15 -3.22
N GLU A 236 20.74 -8.44 -3.09
CA GLU A 236 21.77 -8.94 -2.16
C GLU A 236 23.16 -8.43 -2.54
N GLU A 237 23.56 -8.57 -3.81
CA GLU A 237 24.87 -8.13 -4.30
C GLU A 237 25.08 -6.62 -4.10
N LYS A 238 24.05 -5.81 -4.37
CA LYS A 238 24.12 -4.35 -4.24
C LYS A 238 23.86 -3.84 -2.81
N GLY A 239 23.53 -4.72 -1.86
CA GLY A 239 23.22 -4.32 -0.49
C GLY A 239 22.03 -3.35 -0.43
N HIS A 240 20.96 -3.67 -1.14
CA HIS A 240 19.74 -2.86 -1.12
C HIS A 240 19.13 -2.84 0.30
N PRO A 241 18.60 -1.69 0.79
CA PRO A 241 18.05 -1.60 2.16
C PRO A 241 17.00 -2.66 2.52
N VAL A 242 16.23 -3.13 1.52
CA VAL A 242 15.26 -4.22 1.68
C VAL A 242 15.87 -5.51 2.24
N VAL A 243 17.16 -5.79 2.00
CA VAL A 243 17.84 -7.01 2.45
C VAL A 243 17.90 -7.07 3.99
N GLU A 244 18.01 -5.93 4.66
CA GLU A 244 17.96 -5.89 6.13
C GLU A 244 16.58 -6.28 6.67
N ARG A 245 15.52 -6.03 5.90
CA ARG A 245 14.15 -6.45 6.26
C ARG A 245 14.02 -7.97 6.23
N TRP A 246 14.68 -8.64 5.29
CA TRP A 246 14.66 -10.10 5.22
C TRP A 246 15.34 -10.74 6.43
N LYS A 247 16.42 -10.13 6.94
CA LYS A 247 17.10 -10.59 8.15
C LYS A 247 16.18 -10.46 9.37
N ALA A 248 15.55 -9.30 9.54
CA ALA A 248 14.60 -9.09 10.63
C ALA A 248 13.42 -10.08 10.57
N MET A 249 12.85 -10.32 9.37
CA MET A 249 11.79 -11.30 9.20
C MET A 249 12.25 -12.73 9.52
N ALA A 250 13.49 -13.09 9.16
CA ALA A 250 14.05 -14.40 9.49
C ALA A 250 14.26 -14.56 11.00
N GLU A 251 14.67 -13.50 11.70
CA GLU A 251 14.80 -13.48 13.16
C GLU A 251 13.43 -13.62 13.84
N GLU A 252 12.42 -12.86 13.41
CA GLU A 252 11.04 -12.96 13.92
C GLU A 252 10.44 -14.35 13.68
N GLU A 253 10.65 -14.96 12.50
CA GLU A 253 10.19 -16.33 12.23
C GLU A 253 10.88 -17.37 13.12
N ILE A 254 12.12 -17.14 13.52
CA ILE A 254 12.83 -18.03 14.45
C ILE A 254 12.24 -17.86 15.85
N GLU A 255 12.00 -16.62 16.30
CA GLU A 255 11.37 -16.33 17.59
C GLU A 255 9.96 -16.93 17.69
N GLU A 256 9.10 -16.73 16.68
CA GLU A 256 7.74 -17.33 16.66
C GLU A 256 7.79 -18.87 16.70
N LYS A 257 8.73 -19.49 15.96
CA LYS A 257 8.91 -20.95 15.99
C LYS A 257 9.46 -21.45 17.33
N VAL A 258 10.19 -20.63 18.08
CA VAL A 258 10.66 -20.96 19.44
C VAL A 258 9.49 -20.82 20.42
N GLU A 259 8.71 -19.74 20.35
CA GLU A 259 7.52 -19.55 21.20
C GLU A 259 6.45 -20.62 20.96
N GLU A 260 6.19 -21.00 19.70
CA GLU A 260 5.26 -22.10 19.41
C GLU A 260 5.74 -23.44 19.96
N LYS A 261 7.05 -23.70 19.92
CA LYS A 261 7.65 -24.93 20.49
C LYS A 261 7.60 -24.93 22.01
N GLU A 262 7.91 -23.82 22.67
CA GLU A 262 7.78 -23.69 24.13
C GLU A 262 6.32 -23.82 24.57
N ALA A 263 5.37 -23.21 23.83
CA ALA A 263 3.95 -23.34 24.09
C ALA A 263 3.43 -24.78 23.92
N GLU A 264 3.99 -25.56 22.98
CA GLU A 264 3.69 -26.98 22.81
C GLU A 264 4.35 -27.87 23.88
N GLU A 265 5.56 -27.55 24.33
CA GLU A 265 6.26 -28.25 25.43
C GLU A 265 5.68 -27.98 26.83
N LEU A 266 4.90 -26.91 27.02
CA LEU A 266 4.17 -26.64 28.27
C LEU A 266 2.86 -27.44 28.42
N VAL A 267 2.35 -28.06 27.34
CA VAL A 267 1.10 -28.85 27.35
C VAL A 267 1.21 -30.30 27.88
N PRO A 268 2.36 -31.01 27.90
CA PRO A 268 2.38 -32.42 28.32
C PRO A 268 2.30 -32.65 29.84
N ALA A 269 2.60 -31.66 30.68
CA ALA A 269 2.80 -31.89 32.11
C ALA A 269 1.52 -31.97 32.96
N GLN A 270 0.36 -31.50 32.47
CA GLN A 270 -0.89 -31.48 33.27
C GLN A 270 -1.78 -32.72 33.11
N VAL A 271 -1.49 -33.65 32.19
CA VAL A 271 -2.33 -34.85 31.97
C VAL A 271 -1.86 -36.08 32.78
N SER A 272 -0.62 -36.08 33.29
CA SER A 272 -0.04 -37.28 33.92
C SER A 272 -0.39 -37.48 35.41
N LEU A 273 -0.86 -36.44 36.12
CA LEU A 273 -1.06 -36.49 37.58
C LEU A 273 -2.46 -36.94 38.05
N MET A 274 -3.39 -37.28 37.14
CA MET A 274 -4.75 -37.72 37.51
C MET A 274 -4.97 -39.26 37.44
N GLY A 275 -3.89 -40.04 37.34
CA GLY A 275 -3.97 -41.49 37.07
C GLY A 275 -3.99 -42.43 38.27
N SER A 276 -3.98 -41.96 39.52
CA SER A 276 -3.85 -42.85 40.68
C SER A 276 -4.64 -42.38 41.90
N MET A 277 -5.92 -42.78 41.98
CA MET A 277 -6.69 -43.06 43.20
C MET A 277 -8.19 -43.22 42.87
N VAL A 278 -8.65 -44.42 42.51
CA VAL A 278 -10.05 -44.82 42.72
C VAL A 278 -10.13 -46.35 42.98
N PRO A 279 -10.70 -46.80 44.12
CA PRO A 279 -11.00 -48.22 44.38
C PRO A 279 -12.19 -48.71 43.55
N GLU A 280 -12.26 -50.04 43.38
CA GLU A 280 -13.20 -50.80 42.55
C GLU A 280 -14.67 -50.35 42.64
N GLY A 281 -15.23 -49.99 41.48
CA GLY A 281 -16.66 -49.80 41.31
C GLY A 281 -17.00 -48.86 40.15
N ILE A 282 -17.44 -49.46 39.03
CA ILE A 282 -18.05 -48.83 37.84
C ILE A 282 -17.04 -48.29 36.81
N ALA A 283 -16.99 -48.99 35.68
CA ALA A 283 -16.25 -48.59 34.48
C ALA A 283 -17.11 -47.74 33.52
N PHE A 284 -16.38 -46.89 32.78
CA PHE A 284 -16.64 -46.20 31.51
C PHE A 284 -17.07 -44.73 31.51
N GLY A 285 -16.25 -43.92 30.82
CA GLY A 285 -16.74 -42.85 29.95
C GLY A 285 -15.96 -41.53 29.94
N ALA A 286 -14.76 -41.53 29.34
CA ALA A 286 -14.08 -40.32 28.90
C ALA A 286 -14.89 -39.57 27.82
N GLY A 287 -14.89 -38.23 27.84
CA GLY A 287 -15.50 -37.45 26.77
C GLY A 287 -15.76 -35.97 27.09
N GLY A 288 -14.71 -35.20 27.37
CA GLY A 288 -14.75 -33.74 27.32
C GLY A 288 -14.27 -33.26 25.95
N PHE A 289 -15.05 -32.46 25.22
CA PHE A 289 -14.64 -31.93 23.93
C PHE A 289 -13.62 -30.79 24.11
N ARG A 290 -12.49 -30.85 23.40
CA ARG A 290 -11.51 -29.75 23.31
C ARG A 290 -11.55 -29.18 21.89
N ILE A 291 -11.81 -27.88 21.76
CA ILE A 291 -11.75 -27.15 20.49
C ILE A 291 -10.50 -26.27 20.55
N VAL A 292 -9.58 -26.44 19.60
CA VAL A 292 -8.39 -25.60 19.43
C VAL A 292 -8.48 -24.94 18.07
N LEU A 293 -8.37 -23.61 18.04
CA LEU A 293 -8.43 -22.80 16.83
C LEU A 293 -7.18 -21.93 16.78
N LYS A 294 -6.30 -22.17 15.80
CA LYS A 294 -5.12 -21.33 15.50
C LYS A 294 -5.32 -20.63 14.15
N ASN A 295 -5.07 -19.31 14.10
CA ASN A 295 -5.16 -18.45 12.90
C ASN A 295 -6.49 -18.51 12.10
N VAL A 296 -7.63 -18.41 12.78
CA VAL A 296 -8.95 -18.36 12.11
C VAL A 296 -9.73 -17.09 12.48
N LYS A 297 -10.23 -16.36 11.47
CA LYS A 297 -11.24 -15.29 11.67
C LYS A 297 -12.65 -15.89 11.57
N ILE A 298 -13.30 -16.10 12.72
CA ILE A 298 -14.67 -16.64 12.77
C ILE A 298 -15.67 -15.49 12.85
N HIS A 299 -16.52 -15.34 11.83
CA HIS A 299 -17.68 -14.45 11.87
C HIS A 299 -18.97 -15.27 12.01
N ALA A 300 -19.52 -15.32 13.23
CA ALA A 300 -20.79 -16.00 13.51
C ALA A 300 -21.75 -15.05 14.25
N LYS A 301 -23.03 -15.01 13.82
CA LYS A 301 -24.07 -14.24 14.55
C LYS A 301 -24.57 -14.95 15.82
N LYS A 302 -24.47 -16.28 15.92
CA LYS A 302 -24.72 -17.05 17.16
C LYS A 302 -24.16 -18.48 17.07
N VAL A 303 -23.45 -18.95 18.10
CA VAL A 303 -22.97 -20.34 18.24
C VAL A 303 -23.63 -20.99 19.47
N ARG A 304 -24.13 -22.22 19.32
CA ARG A 304 -24.76 -22.99 20.42
C ARG A 304 -24.22 -24.42 20.40
N ILE A 305 -23.41 -24.77 21.41
CA ILE A 305 -22.92 -26.14 21.63
C ILE A 305 -23.87 -26.78 22.65
N LYS A 306 -24.59 -27.84 22.24
CA LYS A 306 -25.44 -28.63 23.14
C LYS A 306 -24.99 -30.08 23.13
N ARG A 307 -24.84 -30.65 24.32
CA ARG A 307 -24.66 -32.09 24.51
C ARG A 307 -25.94 -32.80 24.09
N ARG A 308 -25.81 -33.90 23.34
CA ARG A 308 -26.95 -34.77 23.01
C ARG A 308 -27.17 -35.68 24.23
N GLU A 309 -28.27 -35.49 24.95
CA GLU A 309 -28.84 -36.52 25.85
C GLU A 309 -29.52 -37.57 24.95
N LYS A 310 -29.43 -38.88 25.12
CA LYS A 310 -28.69 -39.79 26.01
C LYS A 310 -28.02 -40.82 25.11
#